data_AF-W5VPE5-F1
#
_entry.id   AF-W5VPE5-F1
#
_cell.length_a   1.000
_cell.length_b   1.000
_cell.length_c   1.000
_cell.angle_alpha   90.00
_cell.angle_beta   90.00
_cell.angle_gamma   90.00
#
_symmetry.space_group_name_H-M   'P 1'
#
loop_
_entity.id
_entity.type
_entity.pdbx_description
1 polymer ?
#
loop_
_entity_poly.entity_id
_entity_poly.type
_entity_poly.pdbx_seq_one_letter_code
_entity_poly.pdbx_strand_id
1 'polypeptide(L)' 'MGERAGTRVFKKSSPNCKLTVYLGKRDFVDHLDRVDPVDGVVLVDTDYLKDR' A
#
# COMPACT_ATOMS: atom_id res chain seq x y z
N MET A 1 -22.47 -16.03 -2.29
CA MET A 1 -22.37 -14.56 -2.31
C MET A 1 -21.48 -14.18 -1.14
N GLY A 2 -20.16 -14.17 -1.36
CA GLY A 2 -19.18 -14.00 -0.28
C GLY A 2 -19.28 -12.61 0.34
N GLU A 3 -19.24 -12.55 1.67
CA GLU A 3 -19.17 -11.31 2.44
C GLU A 3 -18.19 -10.33 1.79
N ARG A 4 -18.70 -9.15 1.40
CA ARG A 4 -17.84 -8.01 1.09
C ARG A 4 -17.27 -7.53 2.42
N ALA A 5 -16.22 -8.20 2.90
CA ALA A 5 -15.36 -7.67 3.95
C ALA A 5 -15.01 -6.24 3.52
N GLY A 6 -15.45 -5.24 4.30
CA GLY A 6 -15.17 -3.84 3.99
C GLY A 6 -13.69 -3.69 3.67
N THR A 7 -13.35 -2.95 2.61
CA THR A 7 -12.01 -2.91 2.02
C THR A 7 -10.96 -2.56 3.09
N ARG A 8 -10.33 -3.59 3.68
CA ARG A 8 -9.37 -3.43 4.75
C ARG A 8 -8.08 -2.92 4.13
N VAL A 9 -7.72 -1.68 4.45
CA VAL A 9 -6.47 -1.07 3.99
C VAL A 9 -5.41 -1.19 5.07
N PHE A 10 -4.19 -1.54 4.66
CA PHE A 10 -3.03 -1.59 5.53
C PHE A 10 -2.17 -0.37 5.29
N LYS A 11 -1.78 0.33 6.37
CA LYS A 11 -0.91 1.50 6.28
C LYS A 11 0.36 1.33 7.09
N LYS A 12 1.47 1.90 6.62
CA LYS A 12 2.74 1.99 7.36
C LYS A 12 3.38 3.35 7.08
N SER A 13 3.70 4.08 8.15
CA SER A 13 4.38 5.37 8.07
C SER A 13 5.89 5.20 8.28
N SER A 14 6.67 6.07 7.64
CA SER A 14 8.11 6.20 7.90
C SER A 14 8.35 6.66 9.34
N PRO A 15 9.55 6.43 9.92
CA PRO A 15 9.85 6.85 11.30
C PRO A 15 9.68 8.35 11.56
N ASN A 16 9.88 9.19 10.54
CA ASN A 16 9.70 10.64 10.59
C ASN A 16 8.31 11.11 10.12
N CYS A 17 7.40 10.18 9.83
CA CYS A 17 6.02 10.41 9.36
C CYS A 17 5.89 11.21 8.04
N LYS A 18 6.97 11.41 7.28
CA LYS A 18 6.97 12.16 6.01
C LYS A 18 6.49 11.35 4.81
N LEU A 19 6.52 10.02 4.91
CA LEU A 19 5.94 9.11 3.91
C LEU A 19 5.02 8.12 4.61
N THR A 20 3.86 7.84 4.01
CA THR A 20 2.97 6.77 4.44
C THR A 20 2.51 5.94 3.25
N VAL A 21 2.73 4.64 3.31
CA VAL A 21 2.29 3.69 2.28
C VAL A 21 0.95 3.09 2.68
N TYR A 22 0.04 2.94 1.72
CA TYR A 22 -1.25 2.28 1.86
C TYR A 22 -1.36 1.15 0.84
N LEU A 23 -1.66 -0.06 1.31
CA LEU A 23 -1.86 -1.25 0.47
C LEU A 23 -3.25 -1.85 0.70
N GLY A 24 -3.86 -2.35 -0.37
CA GLY A 24 -5.15 -3.05 -0.29
C GLY A 24 -5.06 -4.47 0.31
N LYS A 25 -3.89 -5.11 0.25
CA LYS A 25 -3.63 -6.44 0.82
C LYS A 25 -2.16 -6.58 1.25
N ARG A 26 -1.87 -7.59 2.07
CA ARG A 26 -0.50 -7.96 2.52
C ARG A 26 0.03 -9.22 1.87
N ASP A 27 -0.88 -10.13 1.53
CA ASP A 27 -0.56 -11.39 0.91
C ASP A 27 -0.84 -11.28 -0.59
N PHE A 28 0.16 -11.62 -1.40
CA PHE A 28 0.10 -11.59 -2.87
C PHE A 28 0.36 -13.01 -3.35
N VAL A 29 -0.61 -13.60 -4.03
CA VAL A 29 -0.55 -14.99 -4.47
C VAL A 29 0.16 -15.08 -5.82
N ASP A 30 1.08 -16.03 -5.94
CA ASP A 30 1.68 -16.45 -7.21
C ASP A 30 0.86 -17.62 -7.79
N HIS A 31 0.42 -17.47 -9.04
CA HIS A 31 -0.42 -18.44 -9.76
C HIS A 31 0.38 -19.28 -10.77
N LEU A 32 1.72 -19.31 -10.69
CA LEU A 32 2.69 -19.95 -11.60
C LEU A 32 2.90 -19.21 -12.92
N ASP A 33 1.83 -18.73 -13.55
CA ASP A 33 1.87 -17.98 -14.82
C ASP A 33 1.90 -16.45 -14.60
N ARG A 34 1.37 -16.00 -13.45
CA ARG A 34 1.29 -14.59 -13.07
C ARG A 34 1.23 -14.45 -11.55
N VAL A 35 1.61 -13.27 -11.08
CA VAL A 35 1.52 -12.89 -9.67
C VAL A 35 0.44 -11.82 -9.49
N ASP A 36 -0.28 -11.90 -8.39
CA ASP A 36 -1.19 -10.86 -7.94
C ASP A 36 -0.50 -9.48 -7.93
N PRO A 37 -1.09 -8.43 -8.53
CA PRO A 37 -0.49 -7.11 -8.55
C PRO A 37 -0.46 -6.48 -7.15
N VAL A 38 0.58 -5.69 -6.91
CA VAL A 38 0.75 -4.88 -5.70
C VAL A 38 0.14 -3.50 -5.91
N ASP A 39 -1.13 -3.37 -5.54
CA ASP A 39 -1.86 -2.11 -5.64
C ASP A 39 -1.80 -1.31 -4.33
N GLY A 40 -1.49 -0.03 -4.45
CA GLY A 40 -1.38 0.88 -3.32
C GLY A 40 -1.15 2.33 -3.70
N VAL A 41 -1.14 3.19 -2.70
CA VAL A 41 -0.83 4.62 -2.83
C VAL A 41 0.17 5.05 -1.76
N VAL A 42 0.92 6.10 -2.05
CA VAL A 42 1.87 6.71 -1.11
C VAL A 42 1.45 8.14 -0.84
N LEU A 43 1.22 8.45 0.43
CA LEU A 43 1.10 9.82 0.91
C LEU A 43 2.52 10.36 1.15
N VAL A 44 2.81 11.51 0.56
CA VAL A 44 4.13 12.13 0.57
C VAL A 44 4.00 13.56 1.07
N ASP A 45 4.80 13.92 2.05
CA ASP A 45 5.02 15.32 2.41
C ASP A 45 5.90 15.98 1.34
N THR A 46 5.31 16.90 0.57
CA THR A 46 5.97 17.62 -0.52
C THR A 46 7.15 18.44 -0.04
N ASP A 47 7.13 18.95 1.19
CA ASP A 47 8.22 19.78 1.74
C ASP A 47 9.45 18.94 2.06
N TYR A 48 9.26 17.67 2.39
CA TYR A 48 10.37 16.74 2.67
C TYR A 48 11.15 16.35 1.41
N LEU A 49 10.55 16.47 0.23
CA LEU A 49 11.17 16.08 -1.05
C LEU A 49 11.77 17.24 -1.84
N LYS A 50 11.68 18.49 -1.35
CA LYS A 50 12.08 19.68 -2.13
C LYS A 50 13.52 19.67 -2.64
N ASP A 51 14.42 18.95 -1.95
CA ASP A 51 15.86 18.90 -2.26
C ASP A 51 16.40 17.46 -2.38
N ARG A 52 15.55 16.49 -2.78
CA ARG A 52 15.90 15.06 -2.78
C ARG A 52 15.53 14.32 -4.05
#